data_AF-A0AA38GYV2-F1
#
_entry.id   AF-A0AA38GYV2-F1
#
_cell.length_a   1.000
_cell.length_b   1.000
_cell.length_c   1.000
_cell.angle_alpha   90.00
_cell.angle_beta   90.00
_cell.angle_gamma   90.00
#
_symmetry.space_group_name_H-M   'P 1'
#
loop_
_entity.id
_entity.type
_entity.pdbx_description
1 polymer ?
#
loop_
_entity_poly.entity_id
_entity_poly.type
_entity_poly.pdbx_seq_one_letter_code
_entity_poly.pdbx_strand_id
1 'polypeptide(L)' 'MVISIKKDGRIRICVDYRDLNAVCIIDPFPTPFTEEILEGVAGREVYSFMDGFLGYHQ' A
#
# COMPACT_ATOMS: atom_id res chain seq x y z
N MET A 1 18.48 -1.81 -8.86
CA MET A 1 17.38 -1.39 -9.76
C MET A 1 16.96 -2.60 -10.56
N VAL A 2 15.65 -2.87 -10.62
CA VAL A 2 15.04 -4.04 -11.27
C VAL A 2 13.93 -3.55 -12.19
N ILE A 3 13.79 -4.18 -13.35
CA ILE A 3 12.74 -3.87 -14.33
C ILE A 3 11.65 -4.93 -14.22
N SER A 4 10.40 -4.51 -14.07
CA SER A 4 9.22 -5.37 -14.08
C SER A 4 8.27 -4.93 -15.18
N ILE A 5 7.61 -5.88 -15.83
CA ILE A 5 6.56 -5.59 -16.82
C ILE A 5 5.20 -5.76 -16.13
N LYS A 6 4.35 -4.74 -16.22
CA LYS A 6 2.97 -4.79 -15.73
C LYS A 6 2.09 -5.60 -16.69
N LYS A 7 0.93 -6.05 -16.22
CA LYS A 7 -0.06 -6.79 -17.06
C LYS A 7 -0.52 -6.00 -18.30
N ASP A 8 -0.52 -4.67 -18.22
CA ASP A 8 -0.85 -3.76 -19.33
C ASP A 8 0.33 -3.48 -20.27
N GLY A 9 1.45 -4.19 -20.11
CA GLY A 9 2.65 -4.05 -20.93
C GLY A 9 3.55 -2.87 -20.54
N ARG A 10 3.13 -2.01 -19.59
CA ARG A 10 3.95 -0.87 -19.15
C ARG A 10 5.15 -1.35 -18.32
N ILE A 11 6.27 -0.66 -18.47
CA ILE A 11 7.46 -0.89 -17.64
C ILE A 11 7.26 -0.25 -16.26
N ARG A 12 7.60 -1.01 -15.21
CA ARG A 12 7.76 -0.52 -13.84
C ARG A 12 9.22 -0.66 -13.45
N ILE A 13 9.83 0.46 -13.10
CA ILE A 13 11.17 0.50 -12.49
C ILE A 13 11.01 0.30 -10.98
N CYS A 14 11.69 -0.71 -10.45
CA CYS A 14 11.72 -1.02 -9.02
C CYS A 14 13.12 -0.77 -8.47
N VAL A 15 13.22 -0.06 -7.35
CA VAL A 15 14.49 0.03 -6.60
C VAL A 15 14.55 -1.14 -5.63
N ASP A 16 15.69 -1.81 -5.56
CA ASP A 16 15.89 -2.92 -4.63
C ASP A 16 16.38 -2.36 -3.29
N TYR A 17 15.47 -2.23 -2.35
CA TYR A 17 15.74 -1.66 -1.02
C TYR A 17 16.04 -2.73 0.04
N ARG A 18 16.23 -4.01 -0.32
CA ARG A 18 16.36 -5.09 0.69
C ARG A 18 17.49 -4.84 1.70
N ASP A 19 18.68 -4.50 1.22
CA ASP A 19 19.84 -4.23 2.10
C ASP A 19 19.63 -2.95 2.93
N LEU A 20 19.00 -1.93 2.33
CA LEU A 20 18.66 -0.68 3.03
C LEU A 20 17.63 -0.93 4.14
N ASN A 21 16.56 -1.65 3.83
CA ASN A 21 15.49 -1.97 4.77
C ASN A 21 15.99 -2.83 5.94
N ALA A 22 17.02 -3.65 5.73
CA ALA A 22 17.61 -4.47 6.79
C ALA A 22 18.38 -3.67 7.85
N VAL A 23 18.88 -2.47 7.49
CA VAL A 23 19.59 -1.57 8.41
C VAL A 23 18.71 -0.44 8.96
N CYS A 24 17.51 -0.24 8.40
CA CYS A 24 16.54 0.73 8.88
C CYS A 24 15.84 0.25 10.15
N ILE A 25 15.57 1.20 11.07
CA ILE A 25 14.70 0.94 12.23
C ILE A 25 13.26 0.84 11.72
N ILE A 26 12.58 -0.25 12.10
CA ILE A 26 11.17 -0.44 11.80
C ILE A 26 10.36 0.42 12.78
N ASP A 27 9.53 1.31 12.25
CA ASP A 27 8.55 2.09 13.01
C ASP A 27 7.13 1.58 12.70
N PRO A 28 6.61 0.61 13.48
CA PRO A 28 5.35 -0.03 13.17
C PRO A 28 4.17 0.85 13.58
N PHE A 29 3.46 1.40 12.60
CA PHE A 29 2.11 1.90 12.81
C PHE A 29 1.10 0.75 12.68
N PRO A 30 0.15 0.59 13.61
CA PRO A 30 -0.82 -0.49 13.53
C PRO A 30 -1.65 -0.35 12.25
N THR A 31 -1.55 -1.35 11.38
CA THR A 31 -2.45 -1.46 10.24
C THR A 31 -3.70 -2.18 10.73
N PRO A 32 -4.88 -1.55 10.71
CA PRO A 32 -6.11 -2.17 11.20
C PRO A 32 -6.43 -3.44 10.40
N PHE A 33 -7.00 -4.43 11.08
CA PHE A 33 -7.50 -5.63 10.40
C PHE A 33 -8.69 -5.26 9.53
N THR A 34 -8.83 -5.95 8.39
CA THR A 34 -9.94 -5.69 7.46
C THR A 34 -11.29 -5.83 8.18
N GLU A 35 -11.44 -6.82 9.04
CA GLU A 35 -12.64 -7.06 9.84
C GLU A 35 -12.98 -5.87 10.75
N GLU A 36 -11.99 -5.26 11.39
CA GLU A 36 -12.18 -4.08 12.26
C GLU A 36 -12.71 -2.88 11.46
N ILE A 37 -12.16 -2.66 10.26
CA ILE A 37 -12.64 -1.61 9.36
C ILE A 37 -14.09 -1.89 8.93
N LEU A 38 -14.39 -3.14 8.55
CA LEU A 38 -15.70 -3.55 8.07
C LEU A 38 -16.78 -3.43 9.16
N GLU A 39 -16.48 -3.84 10.38
CA GLU A 39 -17.35 -3.65 11.54
C GLU A 39 -17.61 -2.17 11.82
N GLY A 40 -16.57 -1.33 11.75
CA GLY A 40 -16.67 0.12 11.97
C GLY A 40 -17.59 0.83 10.96
N VAL A 41 -17.77 0.26 9.78
CA VAL A 41 -18.66 0.82 8.74
C VAL A 41 -19.97 0.03 8.58
N ALA A 42 -20.18 -1.05 9.33
CA ALA A 42 -21.39 -1.85 9.23
C ALA A 42 -22.68 -1.03 9.49
N GLY A 43 -23.75 -1.35 8.76
CA GLY A 43 -25.06 -0.70 8.94
C GLY A 43 -25.17 0.71 8.35
N ARG A 44 -24.16 1.20 7.63
CA ARG A 44 -24.29 2.45 6.84
C ARG A 44 -25.05 2.18 5.55
N GLU A 45 -25.90 3.12 5.16
CA GLU A 45 -26.70 3.04 3.92
C GLU A 45 -25.90 3.42 2.68
N VAL A 46 -24.85 4.24 2.84
CA VAL A 46 -24.01 4.75 1.75
C VAL A 46 -22.55 4.69 2.16
N TYR A 47 -21.71 4.25 1.22
CA TYR A 47 -20.26 4.20 1.36
C TYR A 47 -19.60 4.97 0.23
N SER A 48 -18.49 5.63 0.53
CA SER A 48 -17.58 6.18 -0.47
C SER A 48 -16.16 5.71 -0.16
N PHE A 49 -15.38 5.48 -1.21
CA PHE A 49 -13.99 5.06 -1.11
C PHE A 49 -13.11 6.01 -1.91
N MET A 50 -11.97 6.37 -1.33
CA MET A 50 -10.93 7.12 -2.00
C MET A 50 -9.69 6.26 -2.06
N ASP A 51 -9.09 6.12 -3.23
CA ASP A 51 -7.81 5.45 -3.35
C ASP A 51 -6.66 6.45 -3.14
N GLY A 52 -5.64 6.02 -2.41
CA GLY A 52 -4.39 6.74 -2.23
C GLY A 52 -3.31 6.25 -3.19
N PHE A 53 -3.65 5.98 -4.46
CA PHE A 53 -2.74 5.29 -5.39
C PHE A 53 -1.36 5.95 -5.54
N LEU A 54 -1.29 7.27 -5.39
CA LEU A 54 -0.06 8.06 -5.47
C LEU A 54 0.47 8.52 -4.11
N GLY A 55 -0.06 8.02 -2.99
CA GLY A 55 0.32 8.48 -1.65
C GLY A 55 1.82 8.31 -1.33
N TYR A 56 2.49 7.33 -1.92
CA TYR A 56 3.94 7.13 -1.80
C TYR A 56 4.78 8.18 -2.57
N HIS A 57 4.18 8.97 -3.46
CA HIS A 57 4.84 9.93 -4.34
C HIS A 57 4.27 11.36 -4.21
N GLN A 58 3.52 11.62 -3.15
CA GLN A 58 2.96 12.94 -2.84
C GLN A 58 4.01 13.87 -2.23
#